data_AF-A0A0F9EMB0-F1
#
_entry.id   AF-A0A0F9EMB0-F1
#
_cell.length_a   1.000
_cell.length_b   1.000
_cell.length_c   1.000
_cell.angle_alpha   90.00
_cell.angle_beta   90.00
_cell.angle_gamma   90.00
#
_symmetry.space_group_name_H-M   'P 1'
#
loop_
_entity.id
_entity.type
_entity.pdbx_description
1 polymer ?
#
loop_
_entity_poly.entity_id
_entity_poly.type
_entity_poly.pdbx_seq_one_letter_code
_entity_poly.pdbx_strand_id
1 'polypeptide(L)'
;MKKVLVLAVVLVFAFASMAMAAGTSTITVQAVVDPACSVSGNFTIDFGNLDPVAAPVVNVAIVGPPTVSCNGATVTVVNTFAGPMTGPGAATIAYTPGTIIADATVVATGVPVDLITGTATIAAGAYTGADAGAYSDTFTIDITP
;
A
#
# COMPACT_ATOMS: atom_id res chain seq x y z
N MET A 1 -56.29 10.88 95.89
CA MET A 1 -56.35 9.87 94.82
C MET A 1 -55.82 10.49 93.54
N LYS A 2 -54.79 9.84 92.97
CA LYS A 2 -53.93 10.31 91.88
C LYS A 2 -54.69 10.43 90.56
N LYS A 3 -54.42 11.47 89.77
CA LYS A 3 -54.66 11.48 88.32
C LYS A 3 -53.39 12.00 87.64
N VAL A 4 -52.50 11.07 87.32
CA VAL A 4 -51.32 11.32 86.50
C VAL A 4 -51.78 11.13 85.05
N LEU A 5 -51.82 12.23 84.29
CA LEU A 5 -52.07 12.19 82.86
C LEU A 5 -50.73 11.84 82.18
N VAL A 6 -50.52 10.57 81.86
CA VAL A 6 -49.35 10.09 81.12
C VAL A 6 -49.62 10.33 79.64
N LEU A 7 -49.01 11.37 79.08
CA LEU A 7 -49.06 11.65 77.65
C LEU A 7 -48.06 10.71 76.95
N ALA A 8 -48.59 9.75 76.20
CA ALA A 8 -47.84 8.83 75.37
C ALA A 8 -47.26 9.57 74.15
N VAL A 9 -45.93 9.72 74.07
CA VAL A 9 -45.25 10.16 72.85
C VAL A 9 -44.78 8.91 72.11
N VAL A 10 -45.46 8.63 71.01
CA VAL A 10 -45.14 7.57 70.04
C VAL A 10 -43.91 7.98 69.21
N LEU A 11 -43.02 7.01 68.99
CA LEU A 11 -41.76 7.07 68.26
C LEU A 11 -41.84 7.73 66.88
N VAL A 12 -40.77 8.44 66.50
CA VAL A 12 -40.23 8.39 65.13
C VAL A 12 -38.71 8.21 65.21
N PHE A 13 -38.25 6.97 65.10
CA PHE A 13 -36.86 6.67 64.72
C PHE A 13 -36.74 7.04 63.24
N ALA A 14 -36.16 8.21 62.95
CA ALA A 14 -35.75 8.54 61.60
C ALA A 14 -34.54 7.68 61.25
N PHE A 15 -34.79 6.50 60.68
CA PHE A 15 -33.77 5.83 59.87
C PHE A 15 -33.55 6.74 58.67
N ALA A 16 -32.51 7.58 58.74
CA ALA A 16 -31.97 8.25 57.57
C ALA A 16 -31.50 7.13 56.64
N SER A 17 -32.37 6.69 55.73
CA SER A 17 -31.97 5.86 54.61
C SER A 17 -30.91 6.65 53.86
N MET A 18 -29.65 6.25 53.98
CA MET A 18 -28.61 6.73 53.08
C MET A 18 -29.03 6.29 51.68
N ALA A 19 -29.66 7.19 50.94
CA ALA A 19 -29.94 7.00 49.53
C ALA A 19 -28.57 6.93 48.83
N MET A 20 -28.10 5.72 48.51
CA MET A 20 -26.97 5.55 47.61
C MET A 20 -27.38 6.13 46.27
N ALA A 21 -26.79 7.26 45.87
CA ALA A 21 -27.02 7.83 44.56
C ALA A 21 -26.53 6.84 43.50
N ALA A 22 -27.46 6.15 42.83
CA ALA A 22 -27.15 5.38 41.64
C ALA A 22 -26.91 6.37 40.49
N GLY A 23 -25.66 6.55 40.11
CA GLY A 23 -25.26 7.36 38.97
C GLY A 23 -24.76 6.46 37.84
N THR A 24 -25.23 6.70 36.62
CA THR A 24 -24.67 6.09 35.41
C THR A 24 -23.74 7.10 34.74
N SER A 25 -22.50 6.69 34.47
CA SER A 25 -21.56 7.47 33.65
C SER A 25 -21.43 6.85 32.28
N THR A 26 -21.54 7.67 31.24
CA THR A 26 -21.33 7.24 29.85
C THR A 26 -19.89 7.58 29.47
N ILE A 27 -19.10 6.56 29.11
CA ILE A 27 -17.75 6.75 28.57
C ILE A 27 -17.84 6.59 27.06
N THR A 28 -17.53 7.65 26.32
CA THR A 28 -17.45 7.62 24.86
C THR A 28 -16.03 7.31 24.44
N VAL A 29 -15.83 6.18 23.76
CA VAL A 29 -14.54 5.78 23.17
C VAL A 29 -14.62 5.98 21.67
N GLN A 30 -13.68 6.73 21.10
CA GLN A 30 -13.61 7.04 19.66
C GLN A 30 -12.18 6.87 19.15
N ALA A 31 -12.06 6.53 17.86
CA ALA A 31 -10.81 6.51 17.12
C ALA A 31 -11.06 7.01 15.68
N VAL A 32 -10.07 7.68 15.10
CA VAL A 32 -10.03 8.05 13.68
C VAL A 32 -8.91 7.23 13.03
N VAL A 33 -9.21 6.60 11.89
CA VAL A 33 -8.22 5.88 11.09
C VAL A 33 -7.96 6.73 9.84
N ASP A 34 -6.73 7.24 9.73
CA ASP A 34 -6.32 7.99 8.55
C ASP A 34 -6.07 7.06 7.36
N PRO A 35 -6.35 7.50 6.12
CA PRO A 35 -5.94 6.79 4.93
C PRO A 35 -4.42 6.76 4.83
N ALA A 36 -3.87 5.59 4.50
CA ALA A 36 -2.43 5.38 4.34
C ALA A 36 -2.16 4.47 3.15
N CYS A 37 -1.02 4.70 2.48
CA CYS A 37 -0.54 3.88 1.38
C CYS A 37 0.84 3.30 1.70
N SER A 38 1.11 2.11 1.17
CA SER A 38 2.40 1.44 1.24
C SER A 38 2.79 0.96 -0.16
N VAL A 39 4.07 1.12 -0.47
CA VAL A 39 4.69 0.59 -1.69
C VAL A 39 5.70 -0.44 -1.24
N SER A 40 5.68 -1.62 -1.87
CA SER A 40 6.60 -2.70 -1.52
C SER A 40 7.31 -3.26 -2.74
N GLY A 41 8.58 -3.62 -2.55
CA GLY A 41 9.39 -4.33 -3.51
C GLY A 41 10.30 -3.44 -4.35
N ASN A 42 11.53 -3.92 -4.56
CA ASN A 42 12.34 -3.58 -5.71
C ASN A 42 12.28 -4.78 -6.65
N PHE A 43 12.28 -4.54 -7.96
CA PHE A 43 12.18 -5.59 -8.97
C PHE A 43 13.20 -5.37 -10.08
N THR A 44 13.67 -6.47 -10.66
CA THR A 44 14.66 -6.46 -11.74
C THR A 44 14.15 -7.34 -12.87
N ILE A 45 14.14 -6.79 -14.08
CA ILE A 45 13.95 -7.55 -15.32
C ILE A 45 15.34 -7.95 -15.80
N ASP A 46 15.63 -9.25 -15.79
CA ASP A 46 16.89 -9.79 -16.27
C ASP A 46 16.66 -10.54 -17.59
N PHE A 47 17.16 -9.98 -18.69
CA PHE A 47 17.13 -10.59 -20.02
C PHE A 47 18.24 -11.64 -20.23
N GLY A 48 19.15 -11.79 -19.27
CA GLY A 48 20.26 -12.74 -19.33
C GLY A 48 21.29 -12.39 -20.40
N ASN A 49 22.03 -13.41 -20.85
CA ASN A 49 23.04 -13.26 -21.89
C ASN A 49 22.39 -13.16 -23.27
N LEU A 50 22.70 -12.07 -23.97
CA LEU A 50 22.25 -11.82 -25.34
C LEU A 50 23.31 -12.29 -26.35
N ASP A 51 22.89 -12.96 -27.42
CA ASP A 51 23.74 -13.29 -28.58
C ASP A 51 23.51 -12.28 -29.71
N PRO A 52 24.37 -11.26 -29.88
CA PRO A 52 24.18 -10.21 -30.88
C PRO A 52 24.38 -10.70 -32.33
N VAL A 53 24.87 -11.93 -32.55
CA VAL A 53 25.01 -12.50 -33.89
C VAL A 53 23.68 -13.07 -34.39
N ALA A 54 22.97 -13.81 -33.53
CA ALA A 54 21.67 -14.39 -33.87
C ALA A 54 20.52 -13.41 -33.65
N ALA A 55 20.63 -12.56 -32.63
CA ALA A 55 19.65 -11.57 -32.19
C ALA A 55 18.16 -12.02 -32.20
N PRO A 56 17.80 -13.21 -31.67
CA PRO A 56 16.40 -13.63 -31.58
C PRO A 56 15.56 -12.75 -30.65
N VAL A 57 14.24 -12.90 -30.70
CA VAL A 57 13.35 -12.33 -29.69
C VAL A 57 13.66 -12.92 -28.31
N VAL A 58 13.69 -12.07 -27.28
CA VAL A 58 13.88 -12.49 -25.88
C VAL A 58 12.67 -12.05 -25.08
N ASN A 59 12.09 -12.97 -24.31
CA ASN A 59 10.91 -12.74 -23.48
C ASN A 59 11.19 -13.17 -22.04
N VAL A 60 10.87 -12.31 -21.08
CA VAL A 60 11.03 -12.55 -19.65
C VAL A 60 9.71 -12.31 -18.95
N ALA A 61 9.20 -13.33 -18.26
CA ALA A 61 7.97 -13.19 -17.48
C ALA A 61 8.22 -12.32 -16.25
N ILE A 62 7.29 -11.43 -15.94
CA ILE A 62 7.32 -10.61 -14.74
C ILE A 62 6.84 -11.45 -13.55
N VAL A 63 7.71 -11.67 -12.56
CA VAL A 63 7.42 -12.48 -11.36
C VAL A 63 7.79 -11.71 -10.10
N GLY A 64 6.84 -11.54 -9.19
CA GLY A 64 7.03 -10.75 -7.97
C GLY A 64 7.23 -9.26 -8.24
N PRO A 65 6.32 -8.60 -8.99
CA PRO A 65 6.42 -7.17 -9.26
C PRO A 65 6.26 -6.34 -7.97
N PRO A 66 6.72 -5.07 -7.98
CA PRO A 66 6.41 -4.15 -6.90
C PRO A 66 4.90 -3.91 -6.83
N THR A 67 4.39 -3.71 -5.61
CA THR A 67 2.96 -3.55 -5.35
C THR A 67 2.67 -2.28 -4.57
N VAL A 68 1.49 -1.72 -4.78
CA VAL A 68 0.92 -0.64 -3.97
C VAL A 68 -0.33 -1.12 -3.24
N SER A 69 -0.45 -0.77 -1.97
CA SER A 69 -1.65 -1.02 -1.16
C SER A 69 -2.02 0.21 -0.35
N CYS A 70 -3.29 0.61 -0.38
CA CYS A 70 -3.81 1.73 0.38
C CYS A 70 -5.03 1.33 1.21
N ASN A 71 -5.35 2.13 2.22
CA ASN A 71 -6.59 2.02 2.98
C ASN A 71 -7.52 3.20 2.66
N GLY A 72 -8.37 3.04 1.65
CA GLY A 72 -9.39 4.05 1.32
C GLY A 72 -8.83 5.31 0.66
N ALA A 73 -7.63 5.23 0.07
CA ALA A 73 -7.06 6.28 -0.76
C ALA A 73 -6.98 5.81 -2.21
N THR A 74 -7.15 6.78 -3.10
CA THR A 74 -6.90 6.62 -4.52
C THR A 74 -5.49 7.10 -4.79
N VAL A 75 -4.69 6.34 -5.53
CA VAL A 75 -3.34 6.78 -5.92
C VAL A 75 -3.24 7.03 -7.41
N THR A 76 -2.42 8.02 -7.76
CA THR A 76 -1.92 8.24 -9.12
C THR A 76 -0.55 7.58 -9.23
N VAL A 77 -0.39 6.75 -10.26
CA VAL A 77 0.87 6.08 -10.58
C VAL A 77 1.49 6.74 -11.81
N VAL A 78 2.68 7.29 -11.67
CA VAL A 78 3.44 7.90 -12.78
C VAL A 78 4.67 7.05 -13.05
N ASN A 79 4.90 6.70 -14.31
CA ASN A 79 6.07 5.92 -14.73
C ASN A 79 7.04 6.81 -15.49
N THR A 80 8.33 6.75 -15.14
CA THR A 80 9.39 7.53 -15.80
C THR A 80 10.16 6.74 -16.86
N PHE A 81 9.72 5.54 -17.25
CA PHE A 81 10.36 4.73 -18.28
C PHE A 81 10.63 5.56 -19.55
N ALA A 82 11.91 5.82 -19.79
CA ALA A 82 12.35 6.83 -20.74
C ALA A 82 12.94 6.24 -22.03
N GLY A 83 13.27 4.93 -22.06
CA GLY A 83 13.75 4.30 -23.29
C GLY A 83 14.69 3.11 -23.11
N PRO A 84 15.67 2.94 -24.01
CA PRO A 84 16.44 1.71 -24.12
C PRO A 84 17.46 1.54 -22.98
N MET A 85 17.89 0.30 -22.76
CA MET A 85 19.05 0.03 -21.92
C MET A 85 20.30 0.64 -22.56
N THR A 86 21.18 1.22 -21.73
CA THR A 86 22.44 1.81 -22.18
C THR A 86 23.61 0.92 -21.76
N GLY A 87 24.56 0.73 -22.67
CA GLY A 87 25.76 -0.08 -22.46
C GLY A 87 27.05 0.65 -22.86
N PRO A 88 28.13 -0.09 -23.15
CA PRO A 88 29.42 0.48 -23.52
C PRO A 88 29.32 1.46 -24.69
N GLY A 89 30.11 2.54 -24.65
CA GLY A 89 30.17 3.51 -25.75
C GLY A 89 28.86 4.26 -26.02
N ALA A 90 27.93 4.30 -25.05
CA ALA A 90 26.57 4.81 -25.22
C ALA A 90 25.73 4.05 -26.26
N ALA A 91 26.12 2.80 -26.56
CA ALA A 91 25.28 1.89 -27.32
C ALA A 91 23.98 1.62 -26.54
N THR A 92 22.88 1.41 -27.26
CA THR A 92 21.57 1.19 -26.65
C THR A 92 20.91 -0.07 -27.18
N ILE A 93 20.13 -0.73 -26.32
CA ILE A 93 19.28 -1.89 -26.68
C ILE A 93 17.84 -1.56 -26.28
N ALA A 94 16.97 -1.49 -27.28
CA ALA A 94 15.54 -1.24 -27.05
C ALA A 94 14.86 -2.47 -26.44
N TYR A 95 13.97 -2.23 -25.47
CA TYR A 95 13.15 -3.26 -24.85
C TYR A 95 11.79 -2.68 -24.43
N THR A 96 10.85 -3.57 -24.19
CA THR A 96 9.54 -3.27 -23.60
C THR A 96 9.50 -3.89 -22.20
N PRO A 97 9.30 -3.11 -21.12
CA PRO A 97 9.36 -3.62 -19.74
C PRO A 97 8.17 -4.51 -19.34
N GLY A 98 7.12 -4.56 -20.16
CA GLY A 98 5.83 -5.20 -19.84
C GLY A 98 4.71 -4.17 -19.78
N THR A 99 3.58 -4.54 -19.18
CA THR A 99 2.45 -3.61 -18.97
C THR A 99 2.60 -2.96 -17.60
N ILE A 100 3.04 -1.71 -17.60
CA ILE A 100 3.13 -0.90 -16.40
C ILE A 100 1.77 -0.25 -16.16
N ILE A 101 1.28 -0.30 -14.93
CA ILE A 101 0.13 0.49 -14.52
C ILE A 101 0.61 1.94 -14.42
N ALA A 102 0.57 2.66 -15.53
CA ALA A 102 0.91 4.07 -15.61
C ALA A 102 -0.37 4.89 -15.85
N ASP A 103 -0.39 6.11 -15.31
CA ASP A 103 -1.47 7.09 -15.48
C ASP A 103 -2.85 6.58 -15.04
N ALA A 104 -2.85 5.60 -14.12
CA ALA A 104 -4.06 4.99 -13.60
C ALA A 104 -4.35 5.47 -12.18
N THR A 105 -5.62 5.74 -11.97
CA THR A 105 -6.24 5.97 -10.66
C THR A 105 -6.51 4.61 -10.03
N VAL A 106 -5.66 4.16 -9.11
CA VAL A 106 -5.82 2.86 -8.44
C VAL A 106 -6.53 3.08 -7.11
N VAL A 107 -7.70 2.47 -6.96
CA VAL A 107 -8.39 2.37 -5.67
C VAL A 107 -7.84 1.13 -4.96
N ALA A 108 -6.75 1.30 -4.21
CA ALA A 108 -6.26 0.22 -3.37
C ALA A 108 -7.06 0.25 -2.05
N THR A 109 -7.89 -0.76 -1.84
CA THR A 109 -8.70 -0.97 -0.62
C THR A 109 -8.20 -2.22 0.11
N GLY A 110 -7.04 -2.11 0.75
CA GLY A 110 -6.42 -3.17 1.56
C GLY A 110 -5.87 -4.35 0.76
N VAL A 111 -6.09 -4.40 -0.56
CA VAL A 111 -5.54 -5.41 -1.46
C VAL A 111 -4.34 -4.82 -2.21
N PRO A 112 -3.17 -5.48 -2.22
CA PRO A 112 -2.03 -5.06 -3.04
C PRO A 112 -2.36 -5.12 -4.53
N VAL A 113 -1.93 -4.10 -5.27
CA VAL A 113 -2.05 -4.03 -6.73
C VAL A 113 -0.64 -4.06 -7.33
N ASP A 114 -0.41 -4.98 -8.27
CA ASP A 114 0.84 -5.10 -9.02
C ASP A 114 1.06 -3.89 -9.92
N LEU A 115 2.21 -3.21 -9.81
CA LEU A 115 2.49 -2.01 -10.60
C LEU A 115 2.98 -2.32 -12.02
N ILE A 116 3.40 -3.56 -12.27
CA ILE A 116 3.85 -4.05 -13.57
C ILE A 116 3.44 -5.50 -13.74
N THR A 117 2.96 -5.86 -14.94
CA THR A 117 2.46 -7.20 -15.25
C THR A 117 2.88 -7.64 -16.66
N GLY A 118 2.72 -8.93 -16.97
CA GLY A 118 2.94 -9.48 -18.30
C GLY A 118 4.37 -9.95 -18.55
N THR A 119 4.89 -9.62 -19.73
CA THR A 119 6.17 -10.11 -20.24
C THR A 119 6.99 -8.93 -20.72
N ALA A 120 8.25 -8.84 -20.27
CA ALA A 120 9.22 -7.93 -20.82
C ALA A 120 9.85 -8.54 -22.07
N THR A 121 10.07 -7.75 -23.10
CA THR A 121 10.49 -8.24 -24.42
C THR A 121 11.59 -7.40 -25.02
N ILE A 122 12.59 -8.06 -25.60
CA ILE A 122 13.52 -7.49 -26.59
C ILE A 122 13.13 -8.05 -27.95
N ALA A 123 12.82 -7.17 -28.91
CA ALA A 123 12.43 -7.58 -30.25
C ALA A 123 13.59 -8.26 -31.00
N ALA A 124 13.27 -9.17 -31.92
CA ALA A 124 14.28 -9.77 -32.78
C ALA A 124 15.04 -8.69 -33.57
N GLY A 125 16.37 -8.80 -33.61
CA GLY A 125 17.26 -7.84 -34.26
C GLY A 125 17.55 -6.55 -33.48
N ALA A 126 16.92 -6.32 -32.32
CA ALA A 126 17.08 -5.08 -31.55
C ALA A 126 18.48 -4.88 -30.91
N TYR A 127 19.29 -5.94 -30.91
CA TYR A 127 20.66 -5.96 -30.36
C TYR A 127 21.66 -6.57 -31.33
N THR A 128 21.33 -6.59 -32.63
CA THR A 128 22.27 -7.01 -33.68
C THR A 128 23.49 -6.10 -33.67
N GLY A 129 24.68 -6.70 -33.57
CA GLY A 129 25.94 -5.95 -33.55
C GLY A 129 26.13 -5.07 -32.30
N ALA A 130 25.37 -5.30 -31.23
CA ALA A 130 25.65 -4.69 -29.94
C ALA A 130 27.05 -5.08 -29.45
N ASP A 131 27.79 -4.12 -28.91
CA ASP A 131 29.11 -4.35 -28.36
C ASP A 131 29.04 -5.24 -27.12
N ALA A 132 30.09 -6.02 -26.87
CA ALA A 132 30.16 -6.85 -25.68
C ALA A 132 30.21 -5.98 -24.41
N GLY A 133 29.27 -6.19 -23.49
CA GLY A 133 29.24 -5.53 -22.19
C GLY A 133 27.87 -5.61 -21.50
N ALA A 134 27.76 -4.97 -20.35
CA ALA A 134 26.50 -4.88 -19.61
C ALA A 134 25.67 -3.71 -20.14
N TYR A 135 24.39 -3.96 -20.37
CA TYR A 135 23.38 -2.96 -20.71
C TYR A 135 22.39 -2.87 -19.55
N SER A 136 22.08 -1.65 -19.11
CA SER A 136 21.12 -1.44 -18.02
C SER A 136 20.26 -0.23 -18.28
N ASP A 137 19.03 -0.27 -17.77
CA ASP A 137 18.14 0.87 -17.61
C ASP A 137 17.63 0.91 -16.18
N THR A 138 17.16 2.07 -15.73
CA THR A 138 16.45 2.23 -14.46
C THR A 138 15.31 3.21 -14.67
N PHE A 139 14.09 2.72 -14.46
CA PHE A 139 12.90 3.56 -14.43
C PHE A 139 12.28 3.56 -13.03
N THR A 140 11.61 4.65 -12.69
CA THR A 140 10.93 4.86 -11.42
C THR A 140 9.42 4.84 -11.62
N ILE A 141 8.73 4.32 -10.61
CA ILE A 141 7.27 4.37 -10.52
C ILE A 141 6.96 5.24 -9.30
N ASP A 142 6.48 6.45 -9.55
CA ASP A 142 6.12 7.41 -8.53
C ASP A 142 4.65 7.25 -8.17
N ILE A 143 4.37 7.20 -6.87
CA ILE A 143 3.02 6.95 -6.33
C ILE A 143 2.64 8.14 -5.48
N THR A 144 1.54 8.80 -5.87
CA THR A 144 1.01 9.96 -5.15
C THR A 144 -0.43 9.67 -4.71
N PRO A 145 -0.78 9.81 -3.41
CA PRO A 145 -2.16 9.73 -2.95
C PRO A 145 -3.01 10.93 -3.39
#